data_AF-A0A7X3VER2-F1
#
_entry.id   AF-A0A7X3VER2-F1
#
_cell.length_a   1.000
_cell.length_b   1.000
_cell.length_c   1.000
_cell.angle_alpha   90.00
_cell.angle_beta   90.00
_cell.angle_gamma   90.00
#
_symmetry.space_group_name_H-M   'P 1'
#
loop_
_entity.id
_entity.type
_entity.pdbx_description
1 polymer ?
#
loop_
_entity_poly.entity_id
_entity_poly.type
_entity_poly.pdbx_seq_one_letter_code
_entity_poly.pdbx_strand_id
1 'polypeptide(L)'
;MAETARELYGRLRTYTGHLDKMGRGLRQAVDAYNSGVGSFQLRVLAQARRFEELSATGNTERISDPNQIENAVRQVDAPEQAPPTGTGG
;
A
#
# COMPACT_ATOMS: atom_id res chain seq x y z
N MET A 1 20.02 -15.47 31.19
CA MET A 1 18.92 -16.05 30.39
C MET A 1 17.67 -15.15 30.41
N ALA A 2 17.05 -14.89 31.56
CA ALA A 2 15.81 -14.10 31.63
C ALA A 2 15.97 -12.60 31.21
N GLU A 3 17.09 -11.97 31.53
CA GLU A 3 17.34 -10.56 31.20
C GLU A 3 17.52 -10.32 29.69
N THR A 4 18.32 -11.17 29.03
CA THR A 4 18.50 -11.15 27.57
C THR A 4 17.19 -11.38 26.81
N ALA A 5 16.35 -12.29 27.30
CA ALA A 5 15.03 -12.52 26.72
C ALA A 5 14.16 -11.25 26.83
N ARG A 6 14.12 -10.61 28.00
CA ARG A 6 13.35 -9.38 28.23
C ARG A 6 13.82 -8.23 27.34
N GLU A 7 15.13 -8.10 27.12
CA GLU A 7 15.69 -7.10 26.22
C GLU A 7 15.27 -7.33 24.77
N LEU A 8 15.37 -8.57 24.27
CA LEU A 8 14.93 -8.93 22.92
C LEU A 8 13.45 -8.63 22.71
N TYR A 9 12.59 -9.00 23.68
CA TYR A 9 11.16 -8.67 23.62
C TYR A 9 10.90 -7.16 23.55
N GLY A 10 11.66 -6.35 24.29
CA GLY A 10 11.59 -4.89 24.20
C GLY A 10 11.94 -4.36 22.81
N ARG A 11 13.03 -4.85 22.21
CA ARG A 11 13.45 -4.49 20.85
C ARG A 11 12.41 -4.91 19.80
N LEU A 12 11.88 -6.13 19.91
CA LEU A 12 10.83 -6.63 19.03
C LEU A 12 9.57 -5.77 19.12
N ARG A 13 9.13 -5.41 20.32
CA ARG A 13 7.96 -4.53 20.51
C ARG A 13 8.12 -3.18 19.82
N THR A 14 9.30 -2.56 19.93
CA THR A 14 9.58 -1.30 19.24
C THR A 14 9.61 -1.49 17.73
N TYR A 15 10.26 -2.56 17.26
CA TYR A 15 10.39 -2.84 15.84
C TYR A 15 9.04 -3.12 15.17
N THR A 16 8.15 -3.90 15.80
CA THR A 16 6.80 -4.13 15.29
C THR A 16 5.99 -2.84 15.23
N GLY A 17 6.17 -1.92 16.18
CA GLY A 17 5.57 -0.59 16.14
C GLY A 17 6.03 0.26 14.95
N HIS A 18 7.31 0.16 14.56
CA HIS A 18 7.81 0.83 13.34
C HIS A 18 7.21 0.21 12.07
N LEU A 19 7.13 -1.11 11.99
CA LEU A 19 6.52 -1.81 10.85
C LEU A 19 5.05 -1.42 10.66
N ASP A 20 4.30 -1.34 11.76
CA ASP A 20 2.89 -0.92 11.73
C ASP A 20 2.73 0.53 11.23
N LYS A 21 3.58 1.46 11.68
CA LYS A 21 3.60 2.84 11.17
C LYS A 21 3.94 2.88 9.67
N MET A 22 4.90 2.08 9.23
CA MET A 22 5.29 1.99 7.82
C MET A 22 4.16 1.44 6.96
N GLY A 23 3.47 0.39 7.43
CA GLY A 23 2.32 -0.20 6.73
C GLY A 23 1.19 0.80 6.48
N ARG A 24 0.87 1.65 7.47
CA ARG A 24 -0.11 2.74 7.30
C ARG A 24 0.32 3.76 6.25
N GLY A 25 1.59 4.18 6.27
CA GLY A 25 2.11 5.16 5.30
C GLY A 25 2.07 4.63 3.87
N LEU A 26 2.44 3.36 3.67
CA LEU A 26 2.35 2.71 2.37
C LEU A 26 0.90 2.63 1.87
N ARG A 27 -0.06 2.31 2.75
CA ARG A 27 -1.48 2.28 2.38
C ARG A 27 -1.95 3.63 1.89
N GLN A 28 -1.64 4.71 2.62
CA GLN A 28 -1.99 6.06 2.22
C GLN A 28 -1.36 6.45 0.87
N ALA A 29 -0.11 6.07 0.62
CA ALA A 29 0.55 6.33 -0.65
C ALA A 29 -0.12 5.61 -1.82
N VAL A 30 -0.51 4.34 -1.63
CA VAL A 30 -1.24 3.55 -2.62
C VAL A 30 -2.61 4.17 -2.92
N ASP A 31 -3.35 4.58 -1.88
CA ASP A 31 -4.67 5.22 -2.04
C ASP A 31 -4.57 6.54 -2.82
N ALA A 32 -3.56 7.37 -2.50
CA ALA A 32 -3.30 8.62 -3.20
C ALA A 32 -2.91 8.39 -4.67
N TYR A 33 -2.06 7.40 -4.94
CA TYR A 33 -1.68 7.01 -6.29
C TYR A 33 -2.90 6.56 -7.11
N ASN A 34 -3.71 5.64 -6.58
CA ASN A 34 -4.91 5.14 -7.27
C ASN A 34 -5.94 6.26 -7.52
N SER A 35 -6.10 7.18 -6.56
CA SER A 35 -6.94 8.39 -6.74
C SER A 35 -6.41 9.29 -7.86
N GLY A 36 -5.08 9.43 -7.96
CA GLY A 36 -4.39 10.13 -9.03
C GLY A 36 -4.62 9.48 -10.40
N VAL A 37 -4.48 8.16 -10.50
CA VAL A 37 -4.77 7.38 -11.72
C VAL A 37 -6.20 7.61 -12.19
N GLY A 38 -7.20 7.49 -11.31
CA GLY A 38 -8.59 7.74 -11.66
C GLY A 38 -8.84 9.17 -12.15
N SER A 39 -8.23 10.16 -11.47
CA SER A 39 -8.29 11.57 -11.88
C SER A 39 -7.66 11.82 -13.26
N PHE A 40 -6.53 11.17 -13.54
CA PHE A 40 -5.83 11.26 -14.81
C PHE A 40 -6.67 10.67 -15.96
N GLN A 41 -7.26 9.50 -15.74
CA GLN A 41 -8.12 8.84 -16.73
C GLN A 41 -9.38 9.65 -17.05
N LEU A 42 -10.08 10.14 -16.02
CA LEU A 42 -11.35 10.85 -16.19
C LEU A 42 -11.20 12.23 -16.80
N ARG A 43 -10.09 12.94 -16.51
CA ARG A 43 -9.92 14.34 -16.92
C ARG A 43 -8.87 14.49 -18.01
N VAL A 44 -7.68 13.94 -17.82
CA VAL A 44 -6.53 14.22 -18.70
C VAL A 44 -6.64 13.40 -19.98
N LEU A 45 -6.78 12.07 -19.88
CA LEU A 45 -6.88 11.22 -21.07
C LEU A 45 -8.16 11.48 -21.87
N ALA A 46 -9.26 11.78 -21.19
CA ALA A 46 -10.50 12.18 -21.87
C ALA A 46 -10.31 13.42 -22.74
N GLN A 47 -9.54 14.42 -22.28
CA GLN A 47 -9.25 15.62 -23.06
C GLN A 47 -8.22 15.34 -24.16
N ALA A 48 -7.18 14.55 -23.88
CA ALA A 48 -6.20 14.16 -24.90
C ALA A 48 -6.88 13.47 -26.10
N ARG A 49 -7.83 12.55 -25.86
CA ARG A 49 -8.60 11.87 -26.91
C ARG A 49 -9.44 12.86 -27.74
N ARG A 50 -10.10 13.84 -27.10
CA ARG A 50 -10.84 14.90 -27.82
C ARG A 50 -9.92 15.75 -28.67
N PHE A 51 -8.71 16.05 -28.19
CA PHE A 51 -7.71 16.78 -28.98
C PHE A 51 -7.24 15.95 -30.18
N GLU A 52 -6.98 14.66 -30.01
CA GLU A 52 -6.66 13.75 -31.13
C GLU A 52 -7.76 13.73 -32.19
N GLU A 53 -9.04 13.72 -31.79
CA GLU A 53 -10.19 13.77 -32.72
C GLU A 53 -10.26 15.10 -33.49
N LEU A 54 -9.89 16.21 -32.86
CA LEU A 54 -9.92 17.56 -33.45
C LEU A 54 -8.68 17.88 -34.29
N SER A 55 -7.53 17.31 -33.94
CA SER A 55 -6.28 17.49 -34.66
C SER A 55 -6.21 16.54 -35.86
N ALA A 56 -6.52 17.04 -37.06
CA ALA A 56 -6.42 16.32 -38.34
C ALA A 56 -5.01 15.78 -38.68
N THR A 57 -4.02 16.05 -37.84
CA THR A 57 -2.64 15.58 -37.91
C THR A 57 -2.46 14.42 -36.94
N GLY A 58 -2.65 13.18 -37.42
CA GLY A 58 -2.48 11.94 -36.65
C GLY A 58 -1.04 11.61 -36.24
N ASN A 59 -0.31 12.59 -35.70
CA ASN A 59 1.10 12.48 -35.32
C ASN A 59 1.35 12.75 -33.83
N THR A 60 0.32 12.61 -33.00
CA THR A 60 0.46 12.69 -31.54
C THR A 60 0.56 11.27 -30.99
N GLU A 61 1.66 10.96 -30.33
CA GLU A 61 1.86 9.66 -29.68
C GLU A 61 0.81 9.46 -28.57
N ARG A 62 0.14 8.31 -28.57
CA ARG A 62 -0.99 8.05 -27.67
C ARG A 62 -0.52 8.01 -26.22
N ILE A 63 -1.13 8.84 -25.37
CA ILE A 63 -0.86 8.81 -23.93
C ILE A 63 -1.41 7.49 -23.35
N SER A 64 -0.54 6.70 -22.73
CA SER A 64 -0.89 5.40 -22.14
C SER A 64 -1.57 5.56 -20.78
N ASP A 65 -2.48 4.63 -20.48
CA ASP A 65 -3.13 4.53 -19.18
C ASP A 65 -2.13 4.06 -18.10
N PRO A 66 -1.96 4.79 -16.99
CA PRO A 66 -1.19 4.29 -15.87
C PRO A 66 -1.92 3.12 -15.21
N ASN A 67 -1.18 2.11 -14.79
CA ASN A 67 -1.73 0.93 -14.12
C ASN A 67 -2.20 1.26 -12.70
N GLN A 68 -3.28 0.63 -12.25
CA GLN A 68 -3.67 0.67 -10.84
C GLN A 68 -2.80 -0.28 -10.02
N ILE A 69 -2.63 0.03 -8.74
CA ILE A 69 -2.03 -0.90 -7.78
C ILE A 69 -3.15 -1.72 -7.15
N GLU A 70 -3.24 -3.00 -7.51
CA GLU A 70 -4.25 -3.95 -7.00
C GLU A 70 -3.84 -4.62 -5.67
N ASN A 71 -2.54 -4.62 -5.35
CA ASN A 71 -2.01 -5.26 -4.16
C ASN A 71 -2.13 -4.35 -2.93
N ALA A 72 -2.90 -4.79 -1.93
CA ALA A 72 -2.92 -4.16 -0.62
C ALA A 72 -1.59 -4.40 0.11
N VAL A 73 -1.16 -3.41 0.91
CA VAL A 73 -0.03 -3.59 1.83
C VAL A 73 -0.35 -4.77 2.76
N ARG A 74 0.57 -5.75 2.84
CA ARG A 74 0.43 -6.92 3.71
C ARG A 74 0.11 -6.45 5.13
N GLN A 75 -1.04 -6.86 5.65
CA GLN A 75 -1.40 -6.58 7.03
C GLN A 75 -0.56 -7.47 7.94
N VAL A 76 0.03 -6.87 8.97
CA VAL A 76 0.70 -7.62 10.02
C VAL A 76 -0.37 -7.94 11.06
N ASP A 77 -1.06 -9.06 10.87
CA ASP A 77 -1.92 -9.59 11.93
C ASP A 77 -1.01 -10.07 13.08
N ALA A 78 -1.34 -9.67 14.31
CA ALA A 78 -0.65 -10.22 15.47
C ALA A 78 -0.90 -11.74 15.50
N PRO A 79 0.13 -12.57 15.78
CA PRO A 79 -0.09 -14.00 15.93
C PRO A 79 -1.13 -14.20 17.02
N GLU A 80 -2.24 -14.85 16.65
CA GLU A 80 -3.28 -15.30 17.56
C GLU A 80 -2.60 -16.02 18.74
N GLN A 81 -2.80 -15.48 19.94
CA GLN A 81 -2.20 -16.05 21.14
C GLN A 81 -2.78 -17.45 21.31
N ALA A 82 -1.95 -18.49 21.16
CA ALA A 82 -2.36 -19.86 21.43
C ALA A 82 -2.95 -19.94 22.85
N PRO A 83 -4.12 -20.58 23.04
CA PRO A 83 -4.78 -20.65 24.33
C PRO A 83 -3.84 -21.27 25.37
N PRO A 84 -3.88 -20.84 26.64
CA PRO A 84 -3.06 -21.43 27.68
C PRO A 84 -3.44 -22.90 27.81
N THR A 85 -2.55 -23.80 27.40
CA THR A 85 -2.66 -25.23 27.66
C THR A 85 -2.64 -25.40 29.19
N GLY A 86 -3.83 -25.45 29.79
CA GLY A 86 -3.99 -25.86 31.17
C GLY A 86 -3.61 -27.33 31.29
N THR A 87 -2.50 -27.60 31.97
CA THR A 87 -2.20 -28.94 32.50
C THR A 87 -1.32 -28.78 33.73
N GLY A 88 -1.85 -29.16 34.89
CA GLY A 88 -1.06 -29.45 36.09
C GLY A 88 -1.65 -28.88 37.37
N GLY A 89 -2.41 -29.71 38.10
CA GLY A 89 -2.90 -29.46 39.45
C GLY A 89 -4.19 -30.19 39.74
#